data_AF-X0V3V5-F1
#
_entry.id   AF-X0V3V5-F1
#
_cell.length_a   1.000
_cell.length_b   1.000
_cell.length_c   1.000
_cell.angle_alpha   90.00
_cell.angle_beta   90.00
_cell.angle_gamma   90.00
#
_symmetry.space_group_name_H-M   'P 1'
#
loop_
_entity.id
_entity.type
_entity.pdbx_description
1 polymer ?
#
loop_
_entity_poly.entity_id
_entity_poly.type
_entity_poly.pdbx_seq_one_letter_code
_entity_poly.pdbx_strand_id
1 'polypeptide(L)'
;SVLRATIMFILLIGGKLINRSRNLNISLFFAAFLILLSNPLILYDAGFLLSFIVTFFIINLSPILQGLFSKIVVWIKNPLAVSTAAWIGIFPLSAYFFSKVSMISIVSNIFIIPLTGIAVILGFVTFFIGLISIPLADIVANINYLVLNLITLIAKSFSSLPFAFIYVAQPSIMVIVLYYLTVFLIIEMFYKKILSQKIKKKAALIVLSITLLIIIIQVFYPTDNLKVNFINVGEGDCILIEAPNKINILIDGGGTPQSDFDVG
;
A
#
# COMPACT_ATOMS: atom_id res chain seq x y z
N SER A 1 -6.02 0.84 12.68
CA SER A 1 -6.66 1.27 11.42
C SER A 1 -8.01 1.96 11.65
N VAL A 2 -8.92 1.37 12.45
CA VAL A 2 -10.27 1.93 12.69
C VAL A 2 -10.27 3.31 13.34
N LEU A 3 -9.48 3.54 14.41
CA LEU A 3 -9.39 4.82 15.13
C LEU A 3 -9.05 6.01 14.20
N ARG A 4 -8.14 5.80 13.25
CA ARG A 4 -7.66 6.85 12.33
C ARG A 4 -8.73 7.19 11.30
N ALA A 5 -9.41 6.17 10.77
CA ALA A 5 -10.54 6.33 9.88
C ALA A 5 -11.71 7.04 10.58
N THR A 6 -11.98 6.74 11.86
CA THR A 6 -13.02 7.43 12.65
C THR A 6 -12.67 8.89 12.89
N ILE A 7 -11.43 9.21 13.29
CA ILE A 7 -10.98 10.59 13.48
C ILE A 7 -11.11 11.38 12.17
N MET A 8 -10.63 10.83 11.05
CA MET A 8 -10.77 11.48 9.73
C MET A 8 -12.23 11.67 9.32
N PHE A 9 -13.09 10.67 9.55
CA PHE A 9 -14.52 10.75 9.23
C PHE A 9 -15.24 11.81 10.07
N ILE A 10 -14.96 11.86 11.38
CA ILE A 10 -15.50 12.87 12.30
C ILE A 10 -15.07 14.27 11.86
N LEU A 11 -13.79 14.47 11.50
CA LEU A 11 -13.29 15.76 11.02
C LEU A 11 -13.92 16.16 9.68
N LEU A 12 -14.14 15.21 8.76
CA LEU A 12 -14.76 15.45 7.47
C LEU A 12 -16.26 15.80 7.58
N ILE A 13 -16.98 15.19 8.52
CA ILE A 13 -18.38 15.49 8.79
C ILE A 13 -18.51 16.78 9.61
N GLY A 14 -17.72 16.95 10.66
CA GLY A 14 -17.67 18.17 11.46
C GLY A 14 -17.36 19.40 10.59
N GLY A 15 -16.38 19.30 9.68
CA GLY A 15 -16.10 20.35 8.71
C GLY A 15 -17.23 20.62 7.72
N LYS A 16 -18.02 19.59 7.36
CA LYS A 16 -19.22 19.75 6.52
C LYS A 16 -20.34 20.47 7.26
N LEU A 17 -20.50 20.21 8.56
CA LEU A 17 -21.48 20.89 9.41
C LEU A 17 -21.13 22.36 9.66
N ILE A 18 -19.84 22.71 9.65
CA ILE A 18 -19.36 24.09 9.90
C ILE A 18 -19.30 24.93 8.60
N ASN A 19 -19.72 24.39 7.45
CA ASN A 19 -19.81 25.08 6.16
C ASN A 19 -18.51 25.79 5.72
N ARG A 20 -17.35 25.33 6.22
CA ARG A 20 -16.04 25.89 5.91
C ARG A 20 -15.50 25.25 4.63
N SER A 21 -14.79 26.02 3.80
CA SER A 21 -14.14 25.52 2.59
C SER A 21 -13.26 24.30 2.90
N ARG A 22 -13.63 23.15 2.33
CA ARG A 22 -13.01 21.84 2.56
C ARG A 22 -11.61 21.78 1.93
N ASN A 23 -10.60 22.22 2.67
CA ASN A 23 -9.22 21.84 2.35
C ASN A 23 -8.93 20.46 2.95
N LEU A 24 -9.12 19.41 2.14
CA LEU A 24 -8.89 18.01 2.55
C LEU A 24 -7.49 17.79 3.16
N ASN A 25 -6.48 18.49 2.64
CA ASN A 25 -5.12 18.46 3.19
C ASN A 25 -5.04 19.02 4.62
N ILE A 26 -5.75 20.11 4.92
CA ILE A 26 -5.77 20.69 6.27
C ILE A 26 -6.42 19.70 7.24
N SER A 27 -7.54 19.08 6.85
CA SER A 27 -8.19 18.04 7.66
C SER A 27 -7.27 16.83 7.89
N LEU A 28 -6.50 16.42 6.89
CA LEU A 28 -5.55 15.32 6.99
C LEU A 28 -4.41 15.64 7.97
N PHE A 29 -3.75 16.80 7.83
CA PHE A 29 -2.66 17.20 8.73
C PHE A 29 -3.16 17.46 10.15
N PHE A 30 -4.36 18.01 10.31
CA PHE A 30 -4.96 18.20 11.62
C PHE A 30 -5.29 16.86 12.31
N ALA A 31 -5.82 15.89 11.57
CA ALA A 31 -6.02 14.54 12.08
C ALA A 31 -4.70 13.89 12.53
N ALA A 32 -3.65 14.00 11.72
CA ALA A 32 -2.32 13.50 12.05
C ALA A 32 -1.79 14.14 13.34
N PHE A 33 -1.93 15.47 13.46
CA PHE A 33 -1.52 16.23 14.63
C PHE A 33 -2.23 15.77 15.91
N LEU A 34 -3.56 15.62 15.88
CA LEU A 34 -4.33 15.12 17.04
C LEU A 34 -3.91 13.72 17.48
N ILE A 35 -3.63 12.83 16.53
CA ILE A 35 -3.18 11.46 16.82
C ILE A 35 -1.78 11.48 17.45
N LEU A 36 -0.87 12.31 16.93
CA LEU A 36 0.49 12.44 17.44
C LEU A 36 0.53 13.09 18.84
N LEU A 37 -0.41 14.00 19.16
CA LEU A 37 -0.56 14.52 20.52
C LEU A 37 -0.91 13.42 21.53
N SER A 38 -1.70 12.43 21.11
CA SER A 38 -2.10 11.32 21.99
C SER A 38 -0.95 10.33 22.19
N ASN A 39 -0.20 10.04 21.14
CA ASN A 39 0.98 9.18 21.21
C ASN A 39 1.98 9.54 20.09
N PRO A 40 3.10 10.20 20.42
CA PRO A 40 4.08 10.62 19.42
C PRO A 40 4.84 9.44 18.79
N LEU A 41 4.93 8.30 19.48
CA LEU A 41 5.62 7.09 18.98
C LEU A 41 4.87 6.43 17.80
N ILE A 42 3.60 6.80 17.58
CA ILE A 42 2.82 6.34 16.41
C ILE A 42 3.48 6.75 15.08
N LEU A 43 4.37 7.75 15.07
CA LEU A 43 5.11 8.14 13.88
C LEU A 43 5.98 7.01 13.28
N TYR A 44 6.39 6.03 14.10
CA TYR A 44 7.14 4.85 13.66
C TYR A 44 6.26 3.67 13.23
N ASP A 45 4.93 3.77 13.43
CA ASP A 45 4.00 2.74 12.99
C ASP A 45 3.83 2.77 11.48
N ALA A 46 4.13 1.64 10.83
CA ALA A 46 3.94 1.47 9.39
C ALA A 46 2.51 1.83 8.97
N GLY A 47 1.52 1.40 9.73
CA GLY A 47 0.12 1.68 9.42
C GLY A 47 -0.20 3.18 9.42
N PHE A 48 0.39 3.96 10.33
CA PHE A 48 0.16 5.41 10.40
C PHE A 48 0.74 6.08 9.16
N LEU A 49 2.02 5.82 8.88
CA LEU A 49 2.71 6.36 7.71
C LEU A 49 1.99 5.99 6.41
N LEU A 50 1.67 4.70 6.23
CA LEU A 50 0.92 4.21 5.07
C LEU A 50 -0.42 4.93 4.92
N SER A 51 -1.21 5.07 5.99
CA SER A 51 -2.53 5.72 5.91
C SER A 51 -2.44 7.19 5.50
N PHE A 52 -1.60 7.97 6.17
CA PHE A 52 -1.52 9.42 5.95
C PHE A 52 -0.82 9.77 4.64
N ILE A 53 0.29 9.09 4.32
CA ILE A 53 1.04 9.34 3.09
C ILE A 53 0.21 8.89 1.88
N VAL A 54 -0.37 7.69 1.89
CA VAL A 54 -1.22 7.24 0.77
C VAL A 54 -2.41 8.18 0.57
N THR A 55 -3.04 8.64 1.65
CA THR A 55 -4.18 9.57 1.54
C THR A 55 -3.75 10.91 0.97
N PHE A 56 -2.60 11.46 1.40
CA PHE A 56 -2.03 12.69 0.83
C PHE A 56 -1.79 12.55 -0.68
N PHE A 57 -1.22 11.41 -1.11
CA PHE A 57 -0.99 11.13 -2.52
C PHE A 57 -2.29 10.98 -3.30
N ILE A 58 -3.29 10.28 -2.77
CA ILE A 58 -4.61 10.17 -3.42
C ILE A 58 -5.23 11.55 -3.62
N ILE A 59 -5.21 12.42 -2.60
CA ILE A 59 -5.82 13.76 -2.67
C ILE A 59 -5.12 14.65 -3.72
N ASN A 60 -3.78 14.67 -3.73
CA ASN A 60 -3.03 15.64 -4.52
C ASN A 60 -2.57 15.12 -5.90
N LEU A 61 -2.33 13.81 -6.03
CA LEU A 61 -1.79 13.22 -7.27
C LEU A 61 -2.90 12.65 -8.17
N SER A 62 -4.00 12.13 -7.61
CA SER A 62 -5.12 11.58 -8.41
C SER A 62 -5.71 12.61 -9.40
N PRO A 63 -5.98 13.88 -9.02
CA PRO A 63 -6.50 14.88 -9.97
C PRO A 63 -5.56 15.15 -11.14
N ILE A 64 -4.25 15.18 -10.88
CA ILE A 64 -3.21 15.35 -11.91
C ILE A 64 -3.23 14.16 -12.87
N LEU A 65 -3.24 12.94 -12.33
CA LEU A 65 -3.28 11.70 -13.11
C LEU A 65 -4.56 11.59 -13.94
N GLN A 66 -5.71 12.00 -13.41
CA GLN A 66 -6.96 12.09 -14.18
C GLN A 66 -6.82 13.05 -15.39
N GLY A 67 -6.11 14.17 -15.24
CA GLY A 67 -5.80 15.06 -16.37
C GLY A 67 -4.87 14.43 -17.41
N LEU A 68 -3.93 13.59 -16.97
CA LEU A 68 -3.02 12.85 -17.85
C LEU A 68 -3.71 11.71 -18.60
N PHE A 69 -4.64 11.03 -17.95
CA PHE A 69 -5.45 9.93 -18.50
C PHE A 69 -6.70 10.40 -19.26
N SER A 70 -6.65 11.61 -19.83
CA SER A 70 -7.80 12.23 -20.53
C SER A 70 -8.34 11.42 -21.71
N LYS A 71 -7.53 10.52 -22.28
CA LYS A 71 -7.91 9.63 -23.39
C LYS A 71 -8.58 8.31 -22.95
N ILE A 72 -8.65 8.04 -21.65
CA ILE A 72 -9.23 6.81 -21.10
C ILE A 72 -10.71 7.05 -20.76
N VAL A 73 -11.55 6.03 -20.95
CA VAL A 73 -12.97 6.06 -20.57
C VAL A 73 -13.14 6.40 -19.09
N VAL A 74 -14.08 7.29 -18.77
CA VAL A 74 -14.25 7.90 -17.43
C VAL A 74 -14.35 6.87 -16.30
N TRP A 75 -15.06 5.76 -16.54
CA TRP A 75 -15.27 4.68 -15.56
C TRP A 75 -13.98 3.94 -15.18
N ILE A 76 -13.00 3.87 -16.08
CA ILE A 76 -11.69 3.25 -15.82
C ILE A 76 -10.69 4.30 -15.32
N LYS A 77 -10.79 5.52 -15.85
CA LYS A 77 -9.90 6.64 -15.55
C LYS A 77 -9.83 6.93 -14.05
N ASN A 78 -10.96 7.02 -13.35
CA ASN A 78 -10.97 7.42 -11.94
C ASN A 78 -10.36 6.34 -11.02
N PRO A 79 -10.79 5.06 -11.07
CA PRO A 79 -10.16 4.00 -10.28
C PRO A 79 -8.67 3.84 -10.58
N LEU A 80 -8.28 3.96 -11.85
CA LEU A 80 -6.88 3.81 -12.26
C LEU A 80 -6.02 4.97 -11.72
N ALA A 81 -6.51 6.21 -11.77
CA ALA A 81 -5.81 7.37 -11.20
C ALA A 81 -5.67 7.30 -9.66
N VAL A 82 -6.71 6.85 -8.96
CA VAL A 82 -6.65 6.64 -7.50
C VAL A 82 -5.68 5.52 -7.15
N SER A 83 -5.74 4.39 -7.87
CA SER A 83 -4.88 3.23 -7.61
C SER A 83 -3.41 3.54 -7.89
N THR A 84 -3.12 4.25 -8.98
CA THR A 84 -1.75 4.70 -9.30
C THR A 84 -1.23 5.72 -8.29
N ALA A 85 -2.05 6.71 -7.88
CA ALA A 85 -1.66 7.66 -6.83
C ALA A 85 -1.33 6.94 -5.51
N ALA A 86 -2.19 6.00 -5.10
CA ALA A 86 -1.99 5.21 -3.90
C ALA A 86 -0.71 4.37 -3.98
N TRP A 87 -0.48 3.70 -5.11
CA TRP A 87 0.69 2.87 -5.33
C TRP A 87 1.99 3.69 -5.28
N ILE A 88 2.03 4.87 -5.90
CA ILE A 88 3.18 5.79 -5.82
C ILE A 88 3.45 6.20 -4.36
N GLY A 89 2.42 6.46 -3.57
CA GLY A 89 2.55 6.77 -2.15
C GLY A 89 3.06 5.59 -1.31
N ILE A 90 2.61 4.37 -1.64
CA ILE A 90 2.91 3.15 -0.87
C ILE A 90 4.29 2.56 -1.21
N PHE A 91 4.76 2.74 -2.44
CA PHE A 91 5.91 2.04 -3.02
C PHE A 91 7.16 2.01 -2.11
N PRO A 92 7.76 3.15 -1.71
CA PRO A 92 8.98 3.14 -0.91
C PRO A 92 8.74 2.63 0.53
N LEU A 93 7.55 2.87 1.10
CA LEU A 93 7.21 2.36 2.44
C LEU A 93 6.99 0.86 2.43
N SER A 94 6.41 0.31 1.37
CA SER A 94 6.26 -1.15 1.24
C SER A 94 7.60 -1.84 1.13
N ALA A 95 8.53 -1.27 0.37
CA ALA A 95 9.91 -1.74 0.31
C ALA A 95 10.62 -1.63 1.69
N TYR A 96 10.38 -0.54 2.43
CA TYR A 96 11.03 -0.32 3.73
C TYR A 96 10.52 -1.21 4.86
N PHE A 97 9.20 -1.37 4.99
CA PHE A 97 8.60 -2.10 6.11
C PHE A 97 8.39 -3.59 5.83
N PHE A 98 8.25 -3.98 4.56
CA PHE A 98 7.89 -5.35 4.20
C PHE A 98 8.88 -6.02 3.27
N SER A 99 9.96 -5.33 2.85
CA SER A 99 10.98 -5.84 1.92
C SER A 99 10.40 -6.47 0.65
N LYS A 100 9.20 -6.03 0.26
CA LYS A 100 8.47 -6.53 -0.89
C LYS A 100 7.61 -5.43 -1.50
N VAL A 101 7.54 -5.42 -2.83
CA VAL A 101 6.68 -4.53 -3.58
C VAL A 101 5.76 -5.37 -4.46
N SER A 102 4.46 -5.10 -4.38
CA SER A 102 3.47 -5.71 -5.26
C SER A 102 3.29 -4.85 -6.52
N MET A 103 3.73 -5.39 -7.67
CA MET A 103 3.52 -4.73 -8.97
C MET A 103 2.08 -4.93 -9.45
N ILE A 104 1.48 -6.07 -9.08
CA ILE A 104 0.12 -6.44 -9.47
C ILE A 104 -0.93 -5.54 -8.79
N SER A 105 -0.57 -4.87 -7.68
CA SER A 105 -1.50 -4.09 -6.86
C SER A 105 -2.27 -3.03 -7.62
N ILE A 106 -1.70 -2.39 -8.65
CA ILE A 106 -2.42 -1.38 -9.43
C ILE A 106 -3.62 -2.01 -10.15
N VAL A 107 -3.42 -3.19 -10.76
CA VAL A 107 -4.44 -3.89 -11.54
C VAL A 107 -5.42 -4.61 -10.62
N SER A 108 -4.92 -5.33 -9.62
CA SER A 108 -5.77 -6.08 -8.70
C SER A 108 -6.70 -5.16 -7.91
N ASN A 109 -6.24 -3.97 -7.53
CA ASN A 109 -7.04 -3.01 -6.77
C ASN A 109 -8.23 -2.45 -7.54
N ILE A 110 -8.20 -2.44 -8.88
CA ILE A 110 -9.35 -2.03 -9.70
C ILE A 110 -10.56 -2.95 -9.43
N PHE A 111 -10.31 -4.24 -9.16
CA PHE A 111 -11.35 -5.22 -8.87
C PHE A 111 -11.58 -5.43 -7.38
N ILE A 112 -10.49 -5.54 -6.60
CA ILE A 112 -10.54 -5.86 -5.18
C ILE A 112 -11.17 -4.71 -4.37
N ILE A 113 -10.84 -3.45 -4.66
CA ILE A 113 -11.36 -2.31 -3.87
C ILE A 113 -12.89 -2.20 -3.96
N PRO A 114 -13.53 -2.21 -5.15
CA PRO A 114 -14.99 -2.20 -5.23
C PRO A 114 -15.65 -3.40 -4.55
N LEU A 115 -15.10 -4.61 -4.75
CA LEU A 115 -15.65 -5.84 -4.15
C LEU A 115 -15.54 -5.82 -2.62
N THR A 116 -14.42 -5.37 -2.07
CA THR A 116 -14.28 -5.20 -0.61
C THR A 116 -15.26 -4.17 -0.05
N GLY A 117 -15.57 -3.10 -0.78
CA GLY A 117 -16.63 -2.16 -0.40
C GLY A 117 -18.00 -2.83 -0.29
N ILE A 118 -18.36 -3.66 -1.27
CA ILE A 118 -19.60 -4.47 -1.23
C ILE A 118 -19.57 -5.43 -0.05
N ALA A 119 -18.46 -6.14 0.17
CA ALA A 119 -18.32 -7.12 1.26
C ALA A 119 -18.46 -6.48 2.66
N VAL A 120 -17.91 -5.27 2.84
CA VAL A 120 -18.05 -4.51 4.10
C VAL A 120 -19.50 -4.11 4.33
N ILE A 121 -20.19 -3.59 3.30
CA ILE A 121 -21.61 -3.23 3.40
C ILE A 121 -22.45 -4.46 3.77
N LEU A 122 -22.26 -5.57 3.05
CA LEU A 122 -22.96 -6.82 3.34
C LEU A 122 -22.66 -7.33 4.76
N GLY A 123 -21.41 -7.24 5.21
CA GLY A 123 -21.03 -7.59 6.58
C GLY A 123 -21.75 -6.77 7.65
N PHE A 124 -21.88 -5.45 7.45
CA PHE A 124 -22.69 -4.60 8.32
C PHE A 124 -24.17 -4.98 8.28
N VAL A 125 -24.72 -5.25 7.10
CA VAL A 125 -26.12 -5.68 6.95
C VAL A 125 -26.36 -7.00 7.67
N THR A 126 -25.46 -7.99 7.51
CA THR A 126 -25.50 -9.26 8.24
C THR A 126 -25.48 -9.02 9.75
N PHE A 127 -24.62 -8.15 10.24
CA PHE A 127 -24.55 -7.81 11.67
C PHE A 127 -25.89 -7.27 12.19
N PHE A 128 -26.47 -6.25 11.53
CA PHE A 128 -27.72 -5.65 12.00
C PHE A 128 -28.93 -6.58 11.87
N ILE A 129 -29.02 -7.36 10.78
CA ILE A 129 -30.08 -8.36 10.62
C ILE A 129 -29.93 -9.47 11.67
N GLY A 130 -28.69 -9.85 12.01
CA GLY A 130 -28.40 -10.86 13.03
C GLY A 130 -28.88 -10.50 14.42
N LEU A 131 -29.03 -9.20 14.72
CA LEU A 131 -29.65 -8.73 15.97
C LEU A 131 -31.16 -9.00 16.02
N ILE A 132 -31.81 -9.20 14.87
CA ILE A 132 -33.27 -9.36 14.75
C ILE A 132 -33.64 -10.81 14.44
N SER A 133 -32.95 -11.43 13.48
CA SER A 133 -33.26 -12.76 12.96
C SER A 133 -32.00 -13.44 12.42
N ILE A 134 -31.57 -14.51 13.09
CA ILE A 134 -30.43 -15.32 12.69
C ILE A 134 -30.64 -15.97 11.29
N PRO A 135 -31.82 -16.55 10.96
CA PRO A 135 -32.04 -17.13 9.64
C PRO A 135 -31.90 -16.13 8.47
N LEU A 136 -32.39 -14.90 8.65
CA LEU A 136 -32.24 -13.86 7.61
C LEU A 136 -30.79 -13.39 7.49
N ALA A 137 -30.07 -13.30 8.61
CA ALA A 137 -28.66 -12.95 8.61
C ALA A 137 -27.83 -13.98 7.86
N ASP A 138 -28.15 -15.27 8.00
CA ASP A 138 -27.46 -16.37 7.32
C ASP A 138 -27.59 -16.28 5.79
N ILE A 139 -28.75 -15.89 5.26
CA ILE A 139 -28.94 -15.66 3.82
C ILE A 139 -27.99 -14.56 3.33
N VAL A 140 -27.93 -13.42 4.02
CA VAL A 140 -27.05 -12.31 3.64
C VAL A 140 -25.58 -12.68 3.83
N ALA A 141 -25.26 -13.44 4.88
CA ALA A 141 -23.91 -13.94 5.14
C ALA A 141 -23.43 -14.85 4.00
N ASN A 142 -24.28 -15.73 3.49
CA ASN A 142 -23.96 -16.59 2.35
C ASN A 142 -23.70 -15.79 1.06
N ILE A 143 -24.47 -14.72 0.82
CA ILE A 143 -24.20 -13.79 -0.29
C ILE A 143 -22.83 -13.11 -0.09
N ASN A 144 -22.54 -12.65 1.13
CA ASN A 144 -21.25 -12.05 1.45
C ASN A 144 -20.09 -13.05 1.27
N TYR A 145 -20.29 -14.31 1.65
CA TYR A 145 -19.33 -15.39 1.45
C TYR A 145 -19.00 -15.60 -0.03
N LEU A 146 -19.97 -15.52 -0.95
CA LEU A 146 -19.71 -15.55 -2.39
C LEU A 146 -18.83 -14.39 -2.83
N VAL A 147 -19.08 -13.17 -2.35
CA VAL A 147 -18.26 -11.99 -2.66
C VAL A 147 -16.82 -12.17 -2.14
N LEU A 148 -16.66 -12.67 -0.92
CA LEU A 148 -15.36 -12.95 -0.31
C LEU A 148 -14.59 -14.04 -1.08
N ASN A 149 -15.28 -15.08 -1.55
CA ASN A 149 -14.69 -16.11 -2.40
C ASN A 149 -14.23 -15.56 -3.74
N LEU A 150 -15.00 -14.66 -4.38
CA LEU A 150 -14.59 -13.97 -5.59
C LEU A 150 -13.34 -13.13 -5.36
N ILE A 151 -13.29 -12.36 -4.25
CA ILE A 151 -12.10 -11.58 -3.87
C ILE A 151 -10.88 -12.51 -3.72
N THR A 152 -11.06 -13.63 -3.03
CA THR A 152 -9.98 -14.60 -2.78
C THR A 152 -9.51 -15.26 -4.08
N LEU A 153 -10.43 -15.62 -4.98
CA LEU A 153 -10.11 -16.21 -6.28
C LEU A 153 -9.32 -15.23 -7.14
N ILE A 154 -9.77 -13.97 -7.20
CA ILE A 154 -9.07 -12.89 -7.92
C ILE A 154 -7.66 -12.69 -7.33
N ALA A 155 -7.55 -12.60 -6.00
CA ALA A 155 -6.27 -12.43 -5.32
C ALA A 155 -5.31 -13.59 -5.59
N LYS A 156 -5.79 -14.84 -5.50
CA LYS A 156 -4.99 -16.04 -5.81
C LYS A 156 -4.50 -16.03 -7.26
N SER A 157 -5.39 -15.72 -8.20
CA SER A 157 -5.07 -15.66 -9.64
C SER A 157 -4.00 -14.61 -9.94
N PHE A 158 -4.08 -13.44 -9.32
CA PHE A 158 -3.06 -12.40 -9.46
C PHE A 158 -1.75 -12.76 -8.72
N SER A 159 -1.82 -13.45 -7.59
CA SER A 159 -0.63 -13.85 -6.83
C SER A 159 0.21 -14.93 -7.51
N SER A 160 -0.41 -15.77 -8.35
CA SER A 160 0.29 -16.79 -9.13
C SER A 160 1.03 -16.26 -10.36
N LEU A 161 0.85 -14.98 -10.71
CA LEU A 161 1.53 -14.39 -11.85
C LEU A 161 3.02 -14.14 -11.54
N PRO A 162 3.92 -14.34 -12.53
CA PRO A 162 5.32 -13.94 -12.38
C PRO A 162 5.38 -12.44 -12.09
N PHE A 163 6.26 -12.04 -11.17
CA PHE A 163 6.41 -10.66 -10.69
C PHE A 163 5.22 -10.07 -9.92
N ALA A 164 4.28 -10.90 -9.43
CA ALA A 164 3.22 -10.42 -8.54
C ALA A 164 3.80 -9.70 -7.32
N PHE A 165 4.84 -10.29 -6.73
CA PHE A 165 5.68 -9.68 -5.71
C PHE A 165 7.13 -9.69 -6.15
N ILE A 166 7.82 -8.59 -5.91
CA ILE A 166 9.25 -8.47 -6.07
C ILE A 166 9.82 -8.25 -4.67
N TYR A 167 10.67 -9.18 -4.24
CA TYR A 167 11.44 -9.02 -3.01
C TYR A 167 12.57 -8.03 -3.27
N VAL A 168 12.69 -7.06 -2.38
CA VAL A 168 13.54 -5.88 -2.55
C VAL A 168 14.31 -5.63 -1.25
N ALA A 169 15.58 -5.23 -1.36
CA ALA A 169 16.32 -4.79 -0.19
C ALA A 169 15.66 -3.55 0.42
N GLN A 170 15.82 -3.38 1.73
CA GLN A 170 15.27 -2.23 2.44
C GLN A 170 15.95 -0.94 1.94
N PRO A 171 15.21 0.02 1.34
CA PRO A 171 15.80 1.27 0.89
C PRO A 171 16.22 2.13 2.09
N SER A 172 17.31 2.89 1.93
CA SER A 172 17.74 3.85 2.93
C SER A 172 16.68 4.94 3.16
N ILE A 173 16.57 5.42 4.41
CA ILE A 173 15.64 6.51 4.78
C ILE A 173 15.89 7.75 3.90
N MET A 174 17.15 8.04 3.57
CA MET A 174 17.52 9.16 2.70
C MET A 174 16.88 9.04 1.31
N VAL A 175 16.87 7.86 0.71
CA VAL A 175 16.23 7.64 -0.59
C VAL A 175 14.72 7.75 -0.52
N ILE A 176 14.11 7.29 0.58
CA ILE A 176 12.67 7.48 0.80
C ILE A 176 12.32 8.97 0.89
N VAL A 177 13.10 9.76 1.63
CA VAL A 177 12.92 11.21 1.75
C VAL A 177 13.09 11.90 0.41
N LEU A 178 14.17 11.60 -0.33
CA LEU A 178 14.40 12.15 -1.67
C LEU A 178 13.28 11.78 -2.64
N TYR A 179 12.78 10.55 -2.60
CA TYR A 179 11.64 10.12 -3.39
C TYR A 179 10.40 10.98 -3.08
N TYR A 180 10.03 11.12 -1.80
CA TYR A 180 8.86 11.92 -1.44
C TYR A 180 9.02 13.40 -1.80
N LEU A 181 10.20 13.98 -1.61
CA LEU A 181 10.50 15.35 -2.02
C LEU A 181 10.36 15.54 -3.53
N THR A 182 10.91 14.63 -4.33
CA THR A 182 10.82 14.71 -5.79
C THR A 182 9.38 14.62 -6.28
N VAL A 183 8.57 13.71 -5.75
CA VAL A 183 7.16 13.61 -6.13
C VAL A 183 6.36 14.82 -5.66
N PHE A 184 6.64 15.34 -4.46
CA PHE A 184 6.02 16.57 -3.97
C PHE A 184 6.31 17.77 -4.88
N LEU A 185 7.56 17.95 -5.31
CA LEU A 185 7.94 19.01 -6.25
C LEU A 185 7.26 18.85 -7.62
N ILE A 186 7.09 17.61 -8.09
CA ILE A 186 6.32 17.32 -9.31
C ILE A 186 4.87 17.76 -9.15
N ILE A 187 4.22 17.39 -8.03
CA ILE A 187 2.84 17.79 -7.72
C ILE A 187 2.70 19.32 -7.75
N GLU A 188 3.57 20.02 -7.02
CA GLU A 188 3.63 21.50 -7.00
C GLU A 188 3.80 22.11 -8.39
N MET A 189 4.71 21.55 -9.20
CA MET A 189 4.92 21.98 -10.58
C MET A 189 3.66 21.83 -11.44
N PHE A 190 2.88 20.77 -11.26
CA PHE A 190 1.64 20.56 -11.99
C PHE A 190 0.56 21.57 -11.59
N TYR A 191 0.43 21.92 -10.30
CA TYR A 191 -0.51 22.92 -9.82
C TYR A 191 -0.15 24.36 -10.21
N LYS A 192 1.14 24.72 -10.25
CA LYS A 192 1.59 26.07 -10.65
C LYS A 192 1.44 26.28 -12.16
N LYS A 193 0.75 27.33 -12.62
CA LYS A 193 0.55 27.63 -14.06
C LYS A 193 1.77 28.22 -14.79
N ILE A 194 2.98 28.06 -14.23
CA ILE A 194 4.21 28.72 -14.72
C ILE A 194 4.74 28.08 -16.02
N LEU A 195 4.73 26.75 -16.12
CA LEU A 195 5.28 26.02 -17.26
C LEU A 195 4.20 25.48 -18.21
N SER A 196 4.57 25.28 -19.49
CA SER A 196 3.72 24.58 -20.45
C SER A 196 3.54 23.10 -20.06
N GLN A 197 2.37 22.53 -20.35
CA GLN A 197 2.05 21.14 -20.02
C GLN A 197 3.01 20.12 -20.64
N LYS A 198 3.58 20.43 -21.82
CA LYS A 198 4.57 19.54 -22.47
C LYS A 198 5.87 19.47 -21.67
N ILE A 199 6.36 20.62 -21.18
CA ILE A 199 7.60 20.72 -20.42
C ILE A 199 7.43 20.03 -19.06
N LYS A 200 6.31 20.26 -18.37
CA LYS A 200 6.00 19.61 -17.09
C LYS A 200 6.02 18.09 -17.18
N LYS A 201 5.36 17.52 -18.21
CA LYS A 201 5.36 16.06 -18.43
C LYS A 201 6.76 15.52 -18.68
N LYS A 202 7.56 16.19 -19.53
CA LYS A 202 8.93 15.77 -19.82
C LYS A 202 9.83 15.83 -18.59
N ALA A 203 9.76 16.93 -17.83
CA ALA A 203 10.51 17.10 -16.59
C ALA A 203 10.12 16.05 -15.54
N ALA A 204 8.81 15.84 -15.34
CA ALA A 204 8.33 14.82 -14.42
C ALA A 204 8.79 13.41 -14.82
N LEU A 205 8.75 13.08 -16.11
CA LEU A 205 9.19 11.78 -16.61
C LEU A 205 10.70 11.57 -16.38
N ILE A 206 11.53 12.58 -16.66
CA ILE A 206 12.97 12.52 -16.44
C ILE A 206 13.28 12.34 -14.95
N VAL A 207 12.72 13.20 -14.09
CA VAL A 207 12.96 13.15 -12.64
C VAL A 207 12.47 11.83 -12.05
N LEU A 208 11.28 11.36 -12.43
CA LEU A 208 10.76 10.07 -12.00
C LEU A 208 11.64 8.92 -12.49
N SER A 209 12.14 8.96 -13.74
CA SER A 209 13.02 7.91 -14.25
C SER A 209 14.36 7.84 -13.52
N ILE A 210 14.93 8.99 -13.14
CA ILE A 210 16.18 9.06 -12.38
C ILE A 210 15.97 8.55 -10.95
N THR A 211 14.89 8.96 -10.28
CA THR A 211 14.61 8.50 -8.91
C THR A 211 14.32 7.00 -8.87
N LEU A 212 13.60 6.48 -9.86
CA LEU A 212 13.31 5.05 -9.99
C LEU A 212 14.60 4.26 -10.29
N LEU A 213 15.51 4.80 -11.11
CA LEU A 213 16.83 4.19 -11.35
C LEU A 213 17.66 4.12 -10.06
N ILE A 214 17.73 5.19 -9.28
CA ILE A 214 18.46 5.23 -8.00
C ILE A 214 17.89 4.18 -7.04
N ILE A 215 16.56 4.08 -6.96
CA ILE A 215 15.89 3.09 -6.11
C ILE A 215 16.22 1.68 -6.59
N ILE A 216 16.09 1.40 -7.90
CA ILE A 216 16.43 0.09 -8.48
C ILE A 216 17.88 -0.30 -8.13
N ILE A 217 18.82 0.63 -8.26
CA ILE A 217 20.22 0.36 -7.92
C ILE A 217 20.36 -0.03 -6.45
N GLN A 218 19.82 0.76 -5.51
CA GLN A 218 19.93 0.44 -4.08
C GLN A 218 19.19 -0.83 -3.66
N VAL A 219 18.07 -1.12 -4.32
CA VAL A 219 17.21 -2.25 -4.00
C VAL A 219 17.74 -3.58 -4.52
N PHE A 220 18.25 -3.59 -5.75
CA PHE A 220 18.74 -4.81 -6.41
C PHE A 220 20.24 -5.03 -6.22
N TYR A 221 20.99 -3.97 -5.93
CA TYR A 221 22.42 -4.03 -5.60
C TYR A 221 22.65 -3.44 -4.21
N PRO A 222 22.15 -4.10 -3.15
CA PRO A 222 22.44 -3.67 -1.79
C PRO A 222 23.96 -3.67 -1.57
N THR A 223 24.45 -2.63 -0.91
CA THR A 223 25.88 -2.47 -0.57
C THR A 223 26.38 -3.54 0.40
N ASP A 224 25.46 -4.12 1.17
CA ASP A 224 25.76 -5.16 2.15
C ASP A 224 25.56 -6.54 1.52
N ASN A 225 26.64 -7.33 1.48
CA ASN A 225 26.63 -8.71 1.02
C ASN A 225 25.99 -9.69 2.03
N LEU A 226 25.30 -9.18 3.06
CA LEU A 226 24.59 -10.01 4.03
C LEU A 226 23.29 -10.52 3.39
N LYS A 227 23.20 -11.83 3.16
CA LYS A 227 21.97 -12.49 2.70
C LYS A 227 21.46 -13.41 3.79
N VAL A 228 20.16 -13.39 4.02
CA VAL A 228 19.48 -14.33 4.92
C VAL A 228 18.46 -15.09 4.08
N ASN A 229 18.75 -16.36 3.83
CA ASN A 229 17.93 -17.24 3.02
C ASN A 229 17.13 -18.16 3.94
N PHE A 230 15.80 -18.02 3.92
CA PHE A 230 14.89 -18.96 4.58
C PHE A 230 14.64 -20.11 3.60
N ILE A 231 15.26 -21.26 3.87
CA ILE A 231 15.21 -22.43 3.01
C ILE A 231 13.98 -23.25 3.40
N ASN A 232 13.11 -23.52 2.44
CA ASN A 232 11.99 -24.41 2.67
C ASN A 232 12.49 -25.86 2.73
N VAL A 233 12.50 -26.42 3.93
CA VAL A 233 12.97 -27.79 4.25
C VAL A 233 11.82 -28.77 4.49
N GLY A 234 10.56 -28.33 4.33
CA GLY A 234 9.37 -29.14 4.57
C GLY A 234 8.86 -29.01 6.01
N GLU A 235 9.59 -29.58 6.97
CA GLU A 235 9.33 -29.49 8.42
C GLU A 235 10.51 -28.83 9.15
N GLY A 236 10.23 -28.03 10.18
CA GLY A 236 11.21 -27.24 10.91
C GLY A 236 11.70 -25.98 10.17
N ASP A 237 12.63 -25.26 10.80
CA ASP A 237 13.22 -24.05 10.24
C ASP A 237 14.60 -24.34 9.61
N CYS A 238 14.97 -23.57 8.59
CA CYS A 238 16.31 -23.62 8.02
C CYS A 238 16.68 -22.24 7.49
N ILE A 239 17.65 -21.60 8.13
CA ILE A 239 18.03 -20.22 7.86
C ILE A 239 19.53 -20.18 7.54
N LEU A 240 19.85 -19.89 6.28
CA LEU A 240 21.23 -19.71 5.84
C LEU A 240 21.56 -18.22 5.79
N ILE A 241 22.46 -17.78 6.66
CA ILE A 241 23.01 -16.41 6.70
C ILE A 241 24.36 -16.41 5.98
N GLU A 242 24.44 -15.75 4.84
CA GLU A 242 25.69 -15.51 4.10
C GLU A 242 26.18 -14.10 4.47
N ALA A 243 27.20 -14.00 5.31
CA ALA A 243 27.75 -12.72 5.77
C ALA A 243 28.74 -12.11 4.74
N PRO A 244 28.98 -10.78 4.79
CA PRO A 244 29.84 -10.08 3.83
C PRO A 244 31.27 -10.62 3.69
N ASN A 245 31.77 -11.31 4.71
CA ASN A 245 33.11 -11.90 4.75
C ASN A 245 33.16 -13.34 4.19
N LYS A 246 32.14 -13.77 3.42
CA LYS A 246 31.95 -15.16 2.96
C LYS A 246 31.81 -16.18 4.10
N ILE A 247 31.40 -15.71 5.27
CA ILE A 247 31.07 -16.59 6.39
C ILE A 247 29.62 -17.01 6.19
N ASN A 248 29.40 -18.32 6.05
CA ASN A 248 28.07 -18.88 5.94
C ASN A 248 27.69 -19.50 7.28
N ILE A 249 26.62 -19.01 7.90
CA ILE A 249 26.08 -19.52 9.15
C ILE A 249 24.74 -20.17 8.82
N LEU A 250 24.62 -21.47 9.08
CA LEU A 250 23.35 -22.17 8.99
C LEU A 250 22.75 -22.25 10.39
N ILE A 251 21.56 -21.67 10.56
CA ILE A 251 20.77 -21.76 11.78
C ILE A 251 19.62 -22.70 11.47
N ASP A 252 19.63 -23.85 12.15
CA ASP A 252 18.71 -24.96 11.92
C ASP A 252 18.82 -25.59 10.52
N GLY A 253 18.38 -26.84 10.40
CA GLY A 253 18.49 -27.65 9.17
C GLY A 253 17.18 -28.27 8.71
N GLY A 254 16.09 -27.99 9.42
CA GLY A 254 14.82 -28.70 9.28
C GLY A 254 14.82 -30.08 9.92
N GLY A 255 13.62 -30.68 9.95
CA GLY A 255 13.39 -32.06 10.37
C GLY A 255 13.82 -33.07 9.29
N THR A 256 14.21 -34.26 9.72
CA THR A 256 14.49 -35.37 8.80
C THR A 256 13.18 -35.87 8.17
N PRO A 257 13.10 -36.07 6.83
CA PRO A 257 11.87 -36.50 6.14
C PRO A 257 11.24 -37.83 6.60
N GLN A 258 11.90 -38.54 7.51
CA GLN A 258 11.56 -39.89 7.99
C GLN A 258 11.73 -40.05 9.52
N SER A 259 11.92 -38.96 10.28
CA SER A 259 12.00 -39.07 11.74
C SER A 259 10.63 -38.88 12.38
N ASP A 260 10.24 -39.79 13.27
CA ASP A 260 9.10 -39.64 14.20
C ASP A 260 9.33 -38.54 15.26
N PHE A 261 10.38 -37.73 15.08
CA PHE A 261 10.79 -36.69 16.01
C PHE A 261 10.25 -35.35 15.51
N ASP A 262 9.25 -34.85 16.23
CA ASP A 262 8.68 -33.53 16.02
C ASP A 262 9.73 -32.47 16.41
N VAL A 263 10.20 -31.71 15.43
CA VAL A 263 11.25 -30.69 15.60
C VAL A 263 10.70 -29.31 16.01
N GLY A 264 9.38 -29.22 16.24
CA GLY A 264 8.71 -28.01 16.72
C GLY A 264 7.95 -27.23 15.65
#